data_AF-A0AAV4Q975-F1
#
_entry.id   AF-A0AAV4Q975-F1
#
_cell.length_a   1.000
_cell.length_b   1.000
_cell.length_c   1.000
_cell.angle_alpha   90.00
_cell.angle_beta   90.00
_cell.angle_gamma   90.00
#
_symmetry.space_group_name_H-M   'P 1'
#
loop_
_entity.id
_entity.type
_entity.pdbx_description
1 polymer ?
#
loop_
_entity_poly.entity_id
_entity_poly.type
_entity_poly.pdbx_seq_one_letter_code
_entity_poly.pdbx_strand_id
1 'polypeptide(L)'
;MNLSSNEFLNFFLLSAVEVPGNLTFWFLMDRYGRRWSAALGFVMISVFCLIPLMGFNSSDIAGSILAKFLISGIFLVTDQQSAELFPTVLRTSGIGTGKAIATAATLGIPYITLLNQYGKALPFVLIGLTSFLTGILASFLPETLNENLPQTLTDAEAFGKNQKYFSWTNKESQGPYGTPGIWNPVPILRA
;
A
#
# COMPACT_ATOMS: atom_id res chain seq x y z
N MET A 1 -11.94 23.66 9.48
CA MET A 1 -10.89 24.68 9.23
C MET A 1 -10.86 25.66 10.39
N ASN A 2 -10.03 25.41 11.41
CA ASN A 2 -9.63 26.40 12.42
C ASN A 2 -8.50 25.83 13.30
N LEU A 3 -7.28 25.88 12.76
CA LEU A 3 -6.09 26.34 13.49
C LEU A 3 -5.53 27.49 12.65
N SER A 4 -6.29 28.59 12.66
CA SER A 4 -6.04 29.81 11.91
C SER A 4 -4.92 30.59 12.58
N SER A 5 -3.70 30.47 12.06
CA SER A 5 -2.80 31.62 11.87
C SER A 5 -1.51 31.27 11.10
N ASN A 6 -1.13 29.98 10.98
CA ASN A 6 0.09 29.59 10.28
C ASN A 6 -0.11 28.31 9.46
N GLU A 7 -0.43 28.45 8.17
CA GLU A 7 -0.49 27.35 7.20
C GLU A 7 0.84 26.56 7.15
N PHE A 8 1.96 27.26 7.37
CA PHE A 8 3.28 26.68 7.52
C PHE A 8 3.38 25.65 8.65
N LEU A 9 2.73 25.89 9.80
CA LEU A 9 2.74 24.94 10.92
C LEU A 9 1.92 23.69 10.61
N ASN A 10 0.77 23.85 9.94
CA ASN A 10 -0.04 22.70 9.53
C ASN A 10 0.70 21.84 8.49
N PHE A 11 1.36 22.47 7.50
CA PHE A 11 2.17 21.75 6.54
C PHE A 11 3.36 21.05 7.20
N PHE A 12 4.06 21.75 8.10
CA PHE A 12 5.16 21.19 8.88
C PHE A 12 4.71 19.97 9.70
N LEU A 13 3.56 20.05 10.39
CA LEU A 13 3.01 18.93 11.16
C LEU A 13 2.63 17.74 10.27
N LEU A 14 2.03 18.00 9.11
CA LEU A 14 1.69 16.94 8.15
C LEU A 14 2.94 16.23 7.63
N SER A 15 3.98 16.98 7.25
CA SER A 15 5.26 16.39 6.81
C SER A 15 6.03 15.71 7.95
N ALA A 16 5.99 16.26 9.16
CA ALA A 16 6.64 15.66 10.33
C ALA A 16 6.00 14.32 10.72
N VAL A 17 4.68 14.16 10.52
CA VAL A 17 3.94 12.91 10.79
C VAL A 17 4.19 11.83 9.72
N GLU A 18 4.58 12.21 8.50
CA GLU A 18 4.87 11.22 7.44
C GLU A 18 6.04 10.30 7.82
N VAL A 19 7.11 10.84 8.40
CA VAL A 19 8.32 10.07 8.76
C VAL A 19 8.02 8.91 9.74
N PRO A 20 7.42 9.14 10.93
CA PRO A 20 7.09 8.06 11.85
C PRO A 20 5.99 7.14 11.31
N GLY A 21 5.10 7.66 10.45
CA GLY A 21 4.05 6.83 9.86
C GLY A 21 4.54 5.84 8.84
N ASN A 22 5.47 6.27 8.01
CA ASN A 22 6.15 5.42 7.05
C ASN A 22 6.93 4.31 7.77
N LEU A 23 7.60 4.64 8.88
CA LEU A 23 8.32 3.64 9.69
C LEU A 23 7.38 2.59 10.30
N THR A 24 6.22 3.04 10.81
CA THR A 24 5.23 2.16 11.43
C THR A 24 4.62 1.20 10.41
N PHE A 25 4.28 1.70 9.22
CA PHE A 25 3.75 0.88 8.14
C PHE A 25 4.77 -0.10 7.57
N TRP A 26 6.04 0.29 7.52
CA TRP A 26 7.12 -0.62 7.15
C TRP A 26 7.20 -1.81 8.13
N PHE A 27 7.17 -1.54 9.44
CA PHE A 27 7.09 -2.60 10.46
C PHE A 27 5.81 -3.44 10.37
N LEU A 28 4.67 -2.81 10.06
CA LEU A 28 3.39 -3.49 9.93
C LEU A 28 3.37 -4.44 8.74
N MET A 29 3.98 -4.03 7.62
CA MET A 29 4.12 -4.83 6.40
C MET A 29 4.98 -6.07 6.63
N ASP A 30 6.08 -5.96 7.40
CA ASP A 30 6.93 -7.09 7.75
C ASP A 30 6.22 -8.11 8.64
N ARG A 31 5.25 -7.69 9.46
CA ARG A 31 4.59 -8.58 10.44
C ARG A 31 3.28 -9.19 9.94
N TYR A 32 2.47 -8.46 9.20
CA TYR A 32 1.13 -8.90 8.76
C TYR A 32 1.07 -9.36 7.30
N GLY A 33 2.19 -9.29 6.58
CA GLY A 33 2.26 -9.65 5.17
C GLY A 33 1.81 -8.52 4.24
N ARG A 34 2.38 -8.51 3.03
CA ARG A 34 2.27 -7.39 2.08
C ARG A 34 0.86 -7.21 1.52
N ARG A 35 0.15 -8.30 1.26
CA ARG A 35 -1.21 -8.29 0.69
C ARG A 35 -2.25 -7.78 1.66
N TRP A 36 -2.28 -8.32 2.87
CA TRP A 36 -3.25 -7.92 3.90
C TRP A 36 -3.00 -6.50 4.40
N SER A 37 -1.75 -6.06 4.49
CA SER A 37 -1.43 -4.67 4.88
C SER A 37 -1.94 -3.65 3.85
N ALA A 38 -1.79 -3.92 2.55
CA ALA A 38 -2.36 -3.06 1.50
C ALA A 38 -3.90 -3.06 1.49
N ALA A 39 -4.52 -4.26 1.52
CA ALA A 39 -5.97 -4.39 1.50
C ALA A 39 -6.64 -3.75 2.73
N LEU A 40 -6.16 -4.08 3.93
CA LEU A 40 -6.66 -3.47 5.17
C LEU A 40 -6.40 -1.96 5.18
N GLY A 41 -5.26 -1.53 4.64
CA GLY A 41 -4.94 -0.12 4.50
C GLY A 41 -5.98 0.64 3.67
N PHE A 42 -6.28 0.19 2.45
CA PHE A 42 -7.26 0.84 1.58
C PHE A 42 -8.68 0.82 2.16
N VAL A 43 -9.06 -0.26 2.84
CA VAL A 43 -10.35 -0.33 3.56
C VAL A 43 -10.39 0.67 4.70
N MET A 44 -9.31 0.79 5.50
CA MET A 44 -9.21 1.78 6.57
C MET A 44 -9.30 3.20 6.01
N ILE A 45 -8.57 3.53 4.94
CA ILE A 45 -8.70 4.85 4.27
C ILE A 45 -10.15 5.12 3.87
N SER A 46 -10.83 4.15 3.26
CA SER A 46 -12.22 4.30 2.83
C SER A 46 -13.16 4.63 3.99
N VAL A 47 -13.01 3.94 5.13
CA VAL A 47 -13.78 4.22 6.36
C VAL A 47 -13.46 5.60 6.92
N PHE A 48 -12.18 5.95 7.02
CA PHE A 48 -11.73 7.26 7.52
C PHE A 48 -12.19 8.43 6.63
N CYS A 49 -12.30 8.22 5.32
CA CYS A 49 -12.80 9.20 4.37
C CYS A 49 -14.27 9.57 4.58
N LEU A 50 -15.07 8.68 5.18
CA LEU A 50 -16.49 8.92 5.48
C LEU A 50 -16.73 9.61 6.83
N ILE A 51 -15.75 9.65 7.73
CA ILE A 51 -15.87 10.26 9.06
C ILE A 51 -16.21 11.77 8.99
N PRO A 52 -15.62 12.59 8.09
CA PRO A 52 -15.98 14.00 7.95
C PRO A 52 -17.46 14.24 7.61
N LEU A 53 -18.16 13.24 7.04
CA LEU A 53 -19.58 13.34 6.74
C LEU A 53 -20.46 13.26 8.00
N MET A 54 -19.95 12.67 9.08
CA MET A 54 -20.70 12.49 10.34
C MET A 54 -20.72 13.74 11.24
N GLY A 55 -20.02 14.82 10.88
CA GLY A 55 -20.22 16.15 11.49
C GLY A 55 -19.52 16.39 12.85
N PHE A 56 -18.45 15.66 13.18
CA PHE A 56 -17.69 15.88 14.41
C PHE A 56 -16.68 17.04 14.28
N ASN A 57 -17.14 18.27 14.52
CA ASN A 57 -16.39 19.52 14.30
C ASN A 57 -15.05 19.66 15.07
N SER A 58 -14.85 18.94 16.18
CA SER A 58 -13.60 19.03 16.98
C SER A 58 -12.54 17.99 16.59
N SER A 59 -12.90 16.95 15.85
CA SER A 59 -11.98 15.87 15.45
C SER A 59 -11.40 16.02 14.05
N ASP A 60 -11.79 17.05 13.29
CA ASP A 60 -11.41 17.20 11.87
C ASP A 60 -9.89 17.33 11.65
N ILE A 61 -9.18 17.98 12.59
CA ILE A 61 -7.72 18.18 12.48
C ILE A 61 -6.99 16.87 12.80
N ALA A 62 -7.34 16.22 13.91
CA ALA A 62 -6.76 14.92 14.27
C ALA A 62 -7.09 13.86 13.20
N GLY A 63 -8.30 13.88 12.66
CA GLY A 63 -8.74 13.01 11.57
C GLY A 63 -7.98 13.26 10.27
N SER A 64 -7.70 14.51 9.90
CA SER A 64 -6.91 14.81 8.69
C SER A 64 -5.44 14.40 8.82
N ILE A 65 -4.83 14.56 10.01
CA ILE A 65 -3.49 14.07 10.31
C ILE A 65 -3.45 12.53 10.25
N LEU A 66 -4.43 11.86 10.84
CA LEU A 66 -4.51 10.39 10.84
C LEU A 66 -4.78 9.83 9.44
N ALA A 67 -5.66 10.45 8.66
CA ALA A 67 -5.91 10.08 7.27
C ALA A 67 -4.65 10.26 6.42
N LYS A 68 -3.93 11.38 6.61
CA LYS A 68 -2.65 11.64 5.92
C LYS A 68 -1.59 10.59 6.25
N PHE A 69 -1.48 10.20 7.52
CA PHE A 69 -0.61 9.13 7.99
C PHE A 69 -0.91 7.79 7.29
N LEU A 70 -2.19 7.41 7.26
CA LEU A 70 -2.64 6.17 6.59
C LEU A 70 -2.29 6.18 5.10
N ILE A 71 -2.62 7.27 4.40
CA ILE A 71 -2.38 7.39 2.95
C ILE A 71 -0.88 7.30 2.63
N SER A 72 -0.02 7.97 3.41
CA SER A 72 1.43 7.93 3.24
C SER A 72 1.99 6.51 3.39
N GLY A 73 1.59 5.80 4.45
CA GLY A 73 2.04 4.43 4.68
C GLY A 73 1.60 3.45 3.59
N ILE A 74 0.35 3.55 3.13
CA ILE A 74 -0.20 2.67 2.09
C ILE A 74 0.44 2.93 0.72
N PHE A 75 0.77 4.19 0.43
CA PHE A 75 1.52 4.54 -0.78
C PHE A 75 2.88 3.85 -0.81
N LEU A 76 3.62 3.86 0.30
CA LEU A 76 4.90 3.14 0.39
C LEU A 76 4.75 1.63 0.24
N VAL A 77 3.77 1.02 0.91
CA VAL A 77 3.53 -0.43 0.80
C VAL A 77 3.20 -0.80 -0.64
N THR A 78 2.33 -0.02 -1.31
CA THR A 78 1.91 -0.28 -2.69
C THR A 78 3.06 -0.11 -3.69
N ASP A 79 3.89 0.92 -3.51
CA ASP A 79 5.08 1.12 -4.36
C ASP A 79 6.11 0.02 -4.17
N GLN A 80 6.31 -0.44 -2.93
CA GLN A 80 7.20 -1.54 -2.60
C GLN A 80 6.69 -2.87 -3.18
N GLN A 81 5.39 -3.16 -3.07
CA GLN A 81 4.77 -4.32 -3.71
C GLN A 81 4.89 -4.29 -5.23
N SER A 82 4.68 -3.12 -5.83
CA SER A 82 4.85 -2.94 -7.28
C SER A 82 6.29 -3.25 -7.70
N ALA A 83 7.26 -2.78 -6.93
CA ALA A 83 8.69 -3.04 -7.13
C ALA A 83 9.10 -4.52 -7.02
N GLU A 84 8.34 -5.33 -6.30
CA GLU A 84 8.59 -6.77 -6.12
C GLU A 84 7.87 -7.61 -7.16
N LEU A 85 6.70 -7.15 -7.62
CA LEU A 85 5.92 -7.84 -8.64
C LEU A 85 6.56 -7.74 -10.02
N PHE A 86 7.23 -6.62 -10.32
CA PHE A 86 7.85 -6.42 -11.62
C PHE A 86 9.30 -6.96 -11.67
N PRO A 87 9.65 -7.81 -12.67
CA PRO A 87 11.03 -8.26 -12.87
C PRO A 87 11.92 -7.07 -13.26
N THR A 88 13.22 -7.15 -12.96
CA THR A 88 14.20 -6.06 -13.15
C THR A 88 14.19 -5.44 -14.55
N VAL A 89 13.95 -6.25 -15.58
CA VAL A 89 13.86 -5.82 -16.99
C VAL A 89 12.62 -4.96 -17.30
N LEU A 90 11.52 -5.13 -16.58
CA LEU A 90 10.26 -4.41 -16.81
C LEU A 90 9.92 -3.43 -15.69
N ARG A 91 10.62 -3.48 -14.56
CA ARG A 91 10.33 -2.69 -13.36
C ARG A 91 10.27 -1.18 -13.62
N THR A 92 11.26 -0.64 -14.34
CA THR A 92 11.30 0.80 -14.65
C THR A 92 10.15 1.22 -15.57
N SER A 93 9.82 0.40 -16.57
CA SER A 93 8.72 0.65 -17.50
C SER A 93 7.33 0.51 -16.84
N GLY A 94 7.14 -0.53 -16.03
CA GLY A 94 5.89 -0.79 -15.30
C GLY A 94 5.61 0.29 -14.25
N ILE A 95 6.60 0.64 -13.43
CA ILE A 95 6.45 1.72 -12.46
C ILE A 95 6.25 3.07 -13.17
N GLY A 96 7.00 3.35 -14.24
CA GLY A 96 6.86 4.60 -15.00
C GLY A 96 5.47 4.80 -15.60
N THR A 97 4.92 3.76 -16.24
CA THR A 97 3.56 3.78 -16.81
C THR A 97 2.50 3.92 -15.71
N GLY A 98 2.64 3.20 -14.59
CA GLY A 98 1.75 3.34 -13.44
C GLY A 98 1.75 4.77 -12.87
N LYS A 99 2.93 5.39 -12.74
CA LYS A 99 3.06 6.78 -12.26
C LYS A 99 2.51 7.80 -13.26
N ALA A 100 2.62 7.55 -14.56
CA ALA A 100 1.98 8.39 -15.58
C ALA A 100 0.45 8.37 -15.43
N ILE A 101 -0.16 7.20 -15.23
CA ILE A 101 -1.60 7.05 -14.98
C ILE A 101 -2.00 7.74 -13.67
N ALA A 102 -1.24 7.55 -12.60
CA ALA A 102 -1.49 8.22 -11.32
C ALA A 102 -1.43 9.76 -11.43
N THR A 103 -0.50 10.27 -12.25
CA THR A 103 -0.38 11.71 -12.52
C THR A 103 -1.59 12.21 -13.32
N ALA A 104 -2.05 11.46 -14.33
CA ALA A 104 -3.27 11.80 -15.06
C ALA A 104 -4.50 11.81 -14.14
N ALA A 105 -4.62 10.86 -13.22
CA ALA A 105 -5.68 10.85 -12.21
C ALA A 105 -5.58 12.07 -11.27
N THR A 106 -4.36 12.48 -10.90
CA THR A 106 -4.12 13.68 -10.07
C THR A 106 -4.60 14.96 -10.76
N LEU A 107 -4.42 15.07 -12.08
CA LEU A 107 -4.97 16.17 -12.87
C LEU A 107 -6.51 16.18 -12.89
N GLY A 108 -7.16 15.03 -12.68
CA GLY A 108 -8.61 14.89 -12.58
C GLY A 108 -9.21 15.26 -11.21
N ILE A 109 -8.40 15.25 -10.13
CA ILE A 109 -8.85 15.59 -8.77
C ILE A 109 -9.58 16.94 -8.66
N PRO A 110 -9.12 18.06 -9.26
CA PRO A 110 -9.84 19.33 -9.15
C PRO A 110 -11.28 19.23 -9.64
N TYR A 111 -11.58 18.43 -10.67
CA TYR A 111 -12.95 18.22 -11.15
C TYR A 111 -13.84 17.54 -10.09
N ILE A 112 -13.29 16.57 -9.34
CA ILE A 112 -13.99 15.93 -8.22
C ILE A 112 -14.25 16.96 -7.11
N THR A 113 -13.28 17.84 -6.83
CA THR A 113 -13.46 18.89 -5.81
C THR A 113 -14.43 19.98 -6.24
N LEU A 114 -14.59 20.27 -7.53
CA LEU A 114 -15.60 21.21 -8.04
C LEU A 114 -17.02 20.69 -7.79
N LEU A 115 -17.21 19.36 -7.81
CA LEU A 115 -18.48 18.71 -7.48
C LEU A 115 -18.94 18.97 -6.03
N ASN A 116 -18.01 19.35 -5.14
CA ASN A 116 -18.31 19.76 -3.76
C ASN A 116 -19.31 20.92 -3.69
N GLN A 117 -19.41 21.75 -4.73
CA GLN A 117 -20.37 22.85 -4.82
C GLN A 117 -21.83 22.37 -4.84
N TYR A 118 -22.09 21.17 -5.37
CA TYR A 118 -23.43 20.56 -5.40
C TYR A 118 -23.76 19.77 -4.13
N GLY A 119 -22.74 19.44 -3.32
CA GLY A 119 -22.93 18.78 -2.04
C GLY A 119 -21.61 18.27 -1.48
N LYS A 120 -21.40 18.49 -0.18
CA LYS A 120 -20.19 18.05 0.52
C LYS A 120 -19.99 16.54 0.49
N ALA A 121 -21.06 15.76 0.43
CA ALA A 121 -21.00 14.30 0.45
C ALA A 121 -20.44 13.67 -0.85
N LEU A 122 -20.63 14.30 -2.00
CA LEU A 122 -20.26 13.75 -3.31
C LEU A 122 -18.77 13.39 -3.44
N PRO A 123 -17.82 14.32 -3.19
CA PRO A 123 -16.39 14.00 -3.32
C PRO A 123 -15.94 12.92 -2.33
N PHE A 124 -16.46 12.93 -1.09
CA PHE A 124 -16.10 11.92 -0.08
C PHE A 124 -16.61 10.52 -0.47
N VAL A 125 -17.84 10.41 -0.99
CA VAL A 125 -18.38 9.12 -1.45
C VAL A 125 -17.60 8.60 -2.65
N LEU A 126 -17.24 9.45 -3.61
CA LEU A 126 -16.45 9.04 -4.78
C LEU A 126 -15.07 8.52 -4.36
N ILE A 127 -14.36 9.23 -3.48
CA ILE A 127 -13.04 8.81 -2.99
C ILE A 127 -13.14 7.55 -2.12
N GLY A 128 -14.19 7.44 -1.30
CA GLY A 128 -14.45 6.25 -0.49
C GLY A 128 -14.70 5.00 -1.33
N LEU A 129 -15.52 5.12 -2.38
CA LEU A 129 -15.83 4.02 -3.29
C LEU A 129 -14.63 3.58 -4.12
N THR A 130 -13.86 4.54 -4.67
CA THR A 130 -12.65 4.21 -5.44
C THR A 130 -11.61 3.55 -4.55
N SER A 131 -11.40 4.05 -3.32
CA SER A 131 -10.49 3.43 -2.35
C SER A 131 -10.93 2.03 -1.94
N PHE A 132 -12.23 1.80 -1.76
CA PHE A 132 -12.77 0.48 -1.44
C PHE A 132 -12.56 -0.50 -2.60
N LEU A 133 -12.82 -0.06 -3.84
CA LEU A 133 -12.57 -0.86 -5.03
C LEU A 133 -11.07 -1.18 -5.17
N THR A 134 -10.19 -0.23 -4.89
CA THR A 134 -8.74 -0.46 -4.83
C THR A 134 -8.37 -1.49 -3.77
N GLY A 135 -8.99 -1.47 -2.58
CA GLY A 135 -8.76 -2.49 -1.55
C GLY A 135 -9.19 -3.90 -1.97
N ILE A 136 -10.29 -4.02 -2.73
CA ILE A 136 -10.74 -5.29 -3.32
C ILE A 136 -9.73 -5.75 -4.38
N LEU A 137 -9.31 -4.86 -5.29
CA LEU A 137 -8.32 -5.18 -6.32
C LEU A 137 -6.96 -5.56 -5.70
N ALA A 138 -6.54 -4.87 -4.65
CA ALA A 138 -5.33 -5.21 -3.89
C ALA A 138 -5.45 -6.58 -3.22
N SER A 139 -6.66 -7.01 -2.86
CA SER A 139 -6.90 -8.37 -2.37
C SER A 139 -6.78 -9.42 -3.48
N PHE A 140 -7.01 -9.07 -4.74
CA PHE A 140 -6.80 -9.98 -5.88
C PHE A 140 -5.32 -10.13 -6.28
N LEU A 141 -4.43 -9.24 -5.83
CA LEU A 141 -3.00 -9.39 -6.07
C LEU A 141 -2.44 -10.61 -5.31
N PRO A 142 -1.63 -11.47 -5.96
CA PRO A 142 -0.98 -12.59 -5.31
C PRO A 142 0.00 -12.12 -4.22
N GLU A 143 0.26 -12.94 -3.20
CA GLU A 143 1.18 -12.56 -2.12
C GLU A 143 2.63 -12.52 -2.62
N THR A 144 3.33 -11.40 -2.43
CA THR A 144 4.77 -11.22 -2.77
C THR A 144 5.71 -11.49 -1.59
N LEU A 145 5.19 -11.94 -0.44
CA LEU A 145 5.98 -12.18 0.77
C LEU A 145 6.65 -13.57 0.69
N ASN A 146 7.97 -13.63 0.90
CA ASN A 146 8.81 -14.86 0.95
C ASN A 146 9.00 -15.66 -0.36
N GLU A 147 8.84 -15.02 -1.50
CA GLU A 147 9.10 -15.65 -2.80
C GLU A 147 10.25 -14.92 -3.49
N ASN A 148 11.26 -15.67 -3.98
CA ASN A 148 12.47 -15.09 -4.56
C ASN A 148 12.11 -14.24 -5.78
N LEU A 149 12.71 -13.04 -5.91
CA LEU A 149 12.47 -12.20 -7.08
C LEU A 149 12.80 -13.01 -8.34
N PRO A 150 11.82 -13.22 -9.24
CA PRO A 150 12.07 -13.92 -10.50
C PRO A 150 13.09 -13.11 -11.30
N GLN A 151 14.32 -13.62 -11.40
CA GLN A 151 15.40 -12.95 -12.13
C GLN A 151 15.20 -13.03 -13.65
N THR A 152 14.27 -13.87 -14.11
CA THR A 152 13.98 -14.10 -15.54
C THR A 152 12.47 -14.07 -15.82
N LEU A 153 12.08 -13.70 -17.05
CA LEU A 153 10.67 -13.62 -17.47
C LEU A 153 9.93 -14.96 -17.33
N THR A 154 10.63 -16.07 -17.52
CA THR A 154 10.08 -17.43 -17.40
C THR A 154 9.67 -17.76 -15.96
N ASP A 155 10.42 -17.22 -14.99
CA ASP A 155 10.17 -17.41 -13.56
C ASP A 155 9.00 -16.53 -13.07
N ALA A 156 8.82 -15.35 -13.69
CA ALA A 156 7.64 -14.50 -13.47
C ALA A 156 6.33 -15.11 -14.03
N GLU A 157 6.42 -15.86 -15.14
CA GLU A 157 5.26 -16.54 -15.73
C GLU A 157 4.82 -17.77 -14.90
N ALA A 158 5.76 -18.44 -14.22
CA ALA A 158 5.48 -19.54 -13.30
C ALA A 158 4.90 -19.08 -11.95
N PHE A 159 5.31 -17.90 -11.47
CA PHE A 159 4.85 -17.29 -10.21
C PHE A 159 3.32 -17.10 -10.14
N GLY A 160 2.69 -16.75 -11.26
CA GLY A 160 1.24 -16.53 -11.33
C GLY A 160 0.38 -17.80 -11.34
N LYS A 161 0.95 -18.99 -11.63
CA LYS A 161 0.18 -20.21 -11.89
C LYS A 161 -0.27 -20.98 -10.64
N ASN A 162 0.39 -20.82 -9.49
CA ASN A 162 0.16 -21.65 -8.29
C ASN A 162 -0.41 -20.90 -7.08
N GLN A 163 -0.69 -19.61 -7.20
CA GLN A 163 -1.17 -18.76 -6.11
C GLN A 163 -2.70 -18.75 -6.06
N LYS A 164 -3.30 -19.25 -4.97
CA LYS A 164 -4.75 -19.15 -4.74
C LYS A 164 -5.11 -17.73 -4.29
N TYR A 165 -6.10 -17.12 -4.94
CA TYR A 165 -6.63 -15.77 -4.67
C TYR A 165 -7.14 -15.53 -3.24
N PHE A 166 -7.11 -16.52 -2.33
CA PHE A 166 -7.60 -16.41 -0.96
C PHE A 166 -6.82 -17.32 0.01
N SER A 167 -5.51 -17.44 -0.18
CA SER A 167 -4.66 -18.10 0.82
C SER A 167 -4.34 -17.14 1.96
N TRP A 168 -4.58 -17.55 3.21
CA TRP A 168 -3.90 -16.98 4.37
C TRP A 168 -2.51 -17.61 4.44
N THR A 169 -1.48 -16.84 4.81
CA THR A 169 -0.14 -17.37 5.06
C THR A 169 -0.23 -18.44 6.15
N ASN A 170 -0.21 -19.69 5.70
CA ASN A 170 0.31 -20.84 6.42
C ASN A 170 0.80 -21.79 5.33
N LYS A 171 2.01 -21.52 4.84
CA LYS A 171 2.90 -22.52 4.23
C LYS A 171 4.28 -21.92 4.08
N GLU A 172 5.16 -22.44 4.92
CA GLU A 172 6.56 -22.70 4.64
C GLU A 172 6.81 -22.80 3.13
N SER A 173 7.44 -21.76 2.58
CA SER A 173 7.90 -21.70 1.20
C SER A 173 9.00 -22.74 1.03
N GLN A 174 8.62 -23.98 0.70
CA GLN A 174 9.55 -24.90 0.06
C GLN A 174 9.70 -24.44 -1.40
N GLY A 175 10.75 -23.66 -1.66
CA GLY A 175 11.18 -23.37 -3.01
C GLY A 175 11.55 -24.65 -3.77
N PRO A 176 11.62 -24.62 -5.12
CA PRO A 176 11.96 -25.78 -5.95
C PRO A 176 13.39 -26.32 -5.72
N TYR A 177 14.20 -25.63 -4.92
CA TYR A 177 15.44 -26.14 -4.37
C TYR A 177 15.22 -26.36 -2.87
N GLY A 178 14.70 -27.54 -2.54
CA GLY A 178 14.72 -28.03 -1.16
C GLY A 178 16.15 -28.13 -0.67
N THR A 179 16.65 -27.09 -0.02
CA THR A 179 17.80 -27.23 0.86
C THR A 179 17.32 -27.95 2.12
N PRO A 180 17.82 -29.18 2.40
CA PRO A 180 17.47 -29.89 3.62
C PRO A 180 17.92 -29.07 4.83
N GLY A 181 17.18 -29.26 5.92
CA GLY A 181 17.19 -28.43 7.12
C GLY A 181 18.55 -28.01 7.65
N ILE A 182 18.50 -26.91 8.39
CA ILE A 182 19.56 -26.32 9.21
C ILE A 182 19.88 -27.28 10.37
N TRP A 183 20.39 -28.48 10.09
CA TRP A 183 20.99 -29.42 11.04
C TRP A 183 21.91 -30.38 10.28
N ASN A 184 23.02 -29.86 9.73
CA ASN A 184 24.20 -30.69 9.57
C ASN A 184 25.46 -29.83 9.81
N PRO A 185 26.25 -30.12 10.86
CA PRO A 185 27.52 -29.43 11.04
C PRO A 185 28.43 -29.78 9.85
N VAL A 186 28.97 -28.74 9.21
CA VAL A 186 29.97 -28.85 8.15
C VAL A 186 31.13 -29.69 8.68
N PRO A 187 31.50 -30.84 8.06
CA PRO A 187 32.70 -31.56 8.45
C PRO A 187 33.91 -30.71 8.03
N ILE A 188 34.52 -30.09 9.03
CA ILE A 188 35.82 -29.44 8.93
C ILE A 188 36.80 -30.50 8.39
N LEU A 189 37.35 -30.23 7.21
CA LEU A 189 38.40 -31.00 6.59
C LEU A 189 39.55 -31.21 7.60
N ARG A 190 39.76 -32.46 8.02
CA ARG A 190 41.05 -32.92 8.54
C ARG A 190 41.97 -33.11 7.34
N ALA A 191 42.98 -32.27 7.25
CA ALA A 191 44.26 -32.56 6.63
C ALA A 191 45.34 -32.20 7.65
#